data_AF-A0AAZ3QGT6-F1
#
_entry.id   AF-A0AAZ3QGT6-F1
#
_cell.length_a   1.000
_cell.length_b   1.000
_cell.length_c   1.000
_cell.angle_alpha   90.00
_cell.angle_beta   90.00
_cell.angle_gamma   90.00
#
_symmetry.space_group_name_H-M   'P 1'
#
loop_
_entity.id
_entity.type
_entity.pdbx_description
1 polymer ?
#
loop_
_entity_poly.entity_id
_entity_poly.type
_entity_poly.pdbx_seq_one_letter_code
_entity_poly.pdbx_strand_id
1 'polypeptide(L)'
;MICSSVSCQWWKRYSGAAAVCLGLLCVLLLAGIIGLFLYREFDMFSLKHSSSSVRNQLTSSNTLTEERDQLQTSSNTLTKERDLLQTSGNNLTEERDQLQTSYNTLTKERDQLQTSYNTLTKERDHNNTLTKERDQLQTSYNTLTKERDQLQTSYNTLTKERDQLQTSYNTLTKERDQLQTSDNTLTNERDQLQTSDNTLTNERDQLQTSYNTLTKERDQLQTSYNTLTKERDQLQTSYNTLTKERDQLQKETELLKQSLVEKGWKKLGSSCYYVSTEKKSWEESRQDCRNGGADLVVINSQEKQTLVNWLCGVKNYVWIGLTDSVTEGTWKWVDGTPLTTKYWNSGQPNGGGAENCVYFYSRSSDTGAWWDYYCYYQYRWICEK
;
A
#
# COMPACT_ATOMS: atom_id res chain seq x y z
N MET A 1 17.61 -105.54 -74.92
CA MET A 1 18.02 -104.80 -76.13
C MET A 1 19.55 -104.82 -76.25
N ILE A 2 20.09 -104.43 -77.41
CA ILE A 2 21.51 -104.59 -77.77
C ILE A 2 22.19 -103.21 -77.87
N CYS A 3 23.42 -103.10 -77.35
CA CYS A 3 24.61 -102.41 -77.91
C CYS A 3 25.75 -102.61 -76.89
N SER A 4 26.84 -103.33 -77.20
CA SER A 4 27.98 -102.98 -78.08
C SER A 4 28.90 -101.92 -77.41
N SER A 5 30.24 -101.99 -77.51
CA SER A 5 31.12 -102.70 -78.46
C SER A 5 32.56 -102.89 -77.92
N VAL A 6 33.35 -103.80 -78.53
CA VAL A 6 34.82 -103.72 -78.82
C VAL A 6 35.82 -103.49 -77.65
N SER A 7 36.99 -104.15 -77.49
CA SER A 7 37.73 -105.33 -78.04
C SER A 7 39.03 -105.49 -77.16
N CYS A 8 40.05 -106.36 -77.34
CA CYS A 8 40.42 -107.43 -78.29
C CYS A 8 41.48 -108.38 -77.66
N GLN A 9 41.71 -109.58 -78.25
CA GLN A 9 42.94 -110.43 -78.16
C GLN A 9 43.29 -111.07 -76.78
N TRP A 10 43.87 -112.28 -76.61
CA TRP A 10 44.21 -113.51 -77.38
C TRP A 10 44.60 -114.59 -76.30
N TRP A 11 44.73 -115.93 -76.44
CA TRP A 11 44.39 -117.02 -77.38
C TRP A 11 44.43 -118.36 -76.55
N LYS A 12 43.64 -119.44 -76.80
CA LYS A 12 43.94 -120.66 -77.63
C LYS A 12 45.24 -121.44 -77.26
N ARG A 13 45.35 -122.78 -77.34
CA ARG A 13 44.71 -123.84 -78.21
C ARG A 13 44.93 -125.28 -77.61
N TYR A 14 43.98 -126.26 -77.67
CA TYR A 14 43.84 -127.43 -78.61
C TYR A 14 44.81 -128.64 -78.41
N SER A 15 44.63 -129.90 -78.90
CA SER A 15 43.46 -130.74 -79.35
C SER A 15 43.91 -132.10 -79.99
N GLY A 16 43.05 -133.14 -80.04
CA GLY A 16 43.10 -134.29 -81.00
C GLY A 16 43.83 -135.58 -80.50
N ALA A 17 43.57 -136.85 -80.90
CA ALA A 17 42.78 -137.55 -81.96
C ALA A 17 43.51 -137.81 -83.32
N ALA A 18 43.36 -138.96 -84.05
CA ALA A 18 42.81 -140.32 -83.79
C ALA A 18 43.03 -141.28 -85.02
N ALA A 19 42.55 -142.55 -84.94
CA ALA A 19 42.19 -143.47 -86.07
C ALA A 19 43.36 -144.30 -86.77
N VAL A 20 43.21 -145.39 -87.57
CA VAL A 20 42.05 -146.25 -88.01
C VAL A 20 42.48 -147.58 -88.74
N CYS A 21 41.54 -148.56 -88.91
CA CYS A 21 41.53 -149.73 -89.86
C CYS A 21 42.59 -150.87 -89.77
N LEU A 22 42.51 -152.00 -90.51
CA LEU A 22 41.46 -153.03 -90.81
C LEU A 22 41.93 -153.91 -92.02
N GLY A 23 41.68 -155.22 -92.04
CA GLY A 23 41.76 -156.00 -93.30
C GLY A 23 41.86 -157.54 -93.21
N LEU A 24 40.98 -158.22 -93.97
CA LEU A 24 41.02 -159.61 -94.51
C LEU A 24 41.18 -160.79 -93.52
N LEU A 25 40.42 -161.89 -93.50
CA LEU A 25 39.64 -162.73 -94.44
C LEU A 25 40.30 -164.10 -94.78
N CYS A 26 39.73 -165.14 -94.17
CA CYS A 26 39.48 -166.47 -94.74
C CYS A 26 40.65 -167.46 -94.95
N VAL A 27 40.24 -168.69 -95.34
CA VAL A 27 41.03 -169.89 -95.70
C VAL A 27 41.62 -170.67 -94.50
N LEU A 28 41.48 -172.02 -94.54
CA LEU A 28 41.87 -173.02 -93.53
C LEU A 28 41.18 -172.84 -92.15
N LEU A 29 40.04 -173.47 -91.82
CA LEU A 29 39.45 -174.73 -92.29
C LEU A 29 40.32 -175.98 -92.08
N LEU A 30 40.20 -176.55 -90.88
CA LEU A 30 39.97 -177.99 -90.63
C LEU A 30 40.83 -179.03 -91.40
N ALA A 31 42.13 -178.79 -91.52
CA ALA A 31 43.10 -179.86 -91.35
C ALA A 31 43.31 -180.06 -89.83
N GLY A 32 42.79 -181.08 -89.17
CA GLY A 32 42.16 -182.28 -89.70
C GLY A 32 43.20 -183.35 -90.03
N ILE A 33 43.20 -184.42 -89.23
CA ILE A 33 43.99 -185.65 -89.39
C ILE A 33 45.50 -185.48 -89.24
N ILE A 34 46.03 -185.88 -88.07
CA ILE A 34 47.15 -186.82 -87.87
C ILE A 34 47.34 -187.00 -86.36
N GLY A 35 47.82 -188.17 -85.92
CA GLY A 35 48.62 -188.24 -84.68
C GLY A 35 47.87 -188.03 -83.36
N LEU A 36 46.55 -188.07 -83.38
CA LEU A 36 45.86 -188.97 -82.45
C LEU A 36 46.23 -190.40 -82.90
N PHE A 37 46.66 -191.23 -81.95
CA PHE A 37 47.22 -192.58 -82.12
C PHE A 37 48.70 -192.70 -82.56
N LEU A 38 49.51 -193.22 -81.62
CA LEU A 38 50.81 -193.89 -81.77
C LEU A 38 51.97 -192.99 -82.29
N TYR A 39 52.98 -192.59 -81.52
CA TYR A 39 53.47 -193.08 -80.21
C TYR A 39 52.46 -192.90 -79.05
N ARG A 40 52.10 -193.90 -78.22
CA ARG A 40 52.83 -195.00 -77.53
C ARG A 40 53.60 -194.52 -76.29
N GLU A 41 53.58 -195.23 -75.16
CA GLU A 41 53.15 -196.62 -74.93
C GLU A 41 52.42 -196.82 -73.56
N PHE A 42 51.44 -197.73 -73.54
CA PHE A 42 50.73 -198.35 -72.37
C PHE A 42 49.60 -197.61 -71.59
N ASP A 43 48.34 -198.00 -71.91
CA ASP A 43 47.22 -198.52 -71.07
C ASP A 43 46.86 -197.98 -69.65
N MET A 44 45.72 -198.31 -69.02
CA MET A 44 44.30 -198.61 -69.39
C MET A 44 43.54 -198.97 -68.08
N PHE A 45 42.20 -198.75 -68.02
CA PHE A 45 41.25 -199.39 -67.07
C PHE A 45 41.23 -199.02 -65.54
N SER A 46 40.28 -198.14 -65.16
CA SER A 46 39.44 -198.21 -63.93
C SER A 46 40.00 -197.96 -62.50
N LEU A 47 39.12 -197.38 -61.64
CA LEU A 47 39.08 -197.37 -60.15
C LEU A 47 40.10 -196.59 -59.25
N LYS A 48 39.61 -195.46 -58.69
CA LYS A 48 39.56 -195.10 -57.23
C LYS A 48 40.75 -194.44 -56.46
N HIS A 49 40.45 -193.28 -55.83
CA HIS A 49 40.89 -192.72 -54.51
C HIS A 49 41.99 -191.61 -54.31
N SER A 50 41.54 -190.48 -53.72
CA SER A 50 42.05 -189.72 -52.54
C SER A 50 43.12 -188.59 -52.57
N SER A 51 42.63 -187.41 -52.15
CA SER A 51 43.20 -186.19 -51.50
C SER A 51 44.62 -186.15 -50.89
N SER A 52 45.37 -185.04 -51.10
CA SER A 52 45.57 -183.95 -50.09
C SER A 52 46.72 -182.96 -50.37
N SER A 53 46.44 -181.63 -50.39
CA SER A 53 47.38 -180.53 -49.98
C SER A 53 46.72 -179.15 -50.12
N VAL A 54 46.48 -178.44 -49.01
CA VAL A 54 45.97 -177.04 -48.96
C VAL A 54 46.46 -176.37 -47.66
N ARG A 55 47.17 -175.22 -47.75
CA ARG A 55 47.15 -174.11 -46.75
C ARG A 55 48.05 -172.89 -47.06
N ASN A 56 49.33 -173.09 -47.36
CA ASN A 56 50.38 -172.10 -47.03
C ASN A 56 50.44 -170.77 -47.83
N GLN A 57 49.67 -170.58 -48.90
CA GLN A 57 49.67 -169.32 -49.67
C GLN A 57 48.53 -168.35 -49.31
N LEU A 58 47.54 -168.77 -48.49
CA LEU A 58 46.35 -167.95 -48.22
C LEU A 58 46.53 -166.96 -47.06
N THR A 59 47.58 -167.09 -46.25
CA THR A 59 47.75 -166.33 -45.00
C THR A 59 48.32 -164.91 -45.20
N SER A 60 49.15 -164.67 -46.22
CA SER A 60 49.84 -163.38 -46.39
C SER A 60 48.98 -162.26 -46.99
N SER A 61 47.79 -162.56 -47.52
CA SER A 61 46.89 -161.56 -48.10
C SER A 61 46.01 -160.84 -47.06
N ASN A 62 45.84 -161.42 -45.87
CA ASN A 62 44.94 -160.89 -44.85
C ASN A 62 45.62 -159.81 -44.00
N THR A 63 46.87 -160.04 -43.56
CA THR A 63 47.62 -159.10 -42.71
C THR A 63 47.86 -157.75 -43.39
N LEU A 64 48.21 -157.74 -44.69
CA LEU A 64 48.34 -156.52 -45.51
C LEU A 64 47.00 -155.80 -45.80
N THR A 65 45.87 -156.38 -45.38
CA THR A 65 44.57 -155.70 -45.36
C THR A 65 44.31 -155.11 -43.98
N GLU A 66 44.61 -155.85 -42.90
CA GLU A 66 44.49 -155.36 -41.51
C GLU A 66 45.38 -154.14 -41.23
N GLU A 67 46.65 -154.14 -41.68
CA GLU A 67 47.55 -152.98 -41.52
C GLU A 67 47.05 -151.73 -42.28
N ARG A 68 46.50 -151.93 -43.48
CA ARG A 68 45.92 -150.85 -44.30
C ARG A 68 44.72 -150.22 -43.60
N ASP A 69 43.84 -151.04 -43.05
CA ASP A 69 42.62 -150.59 -42.40
C ASP A 69 42.91 -149.94 -41.03
N GLN A 70 43.96 -150.36 -40.32
CA GLN A 70 44.51 -149.64 -39.16
C GLN A 70 45.09 -148.27 -39.54
N LEU A 71 45.94 -148.19 -40.58
CA LEU A 71 46.48 -146.91 -41.05
C LEU A 71 45.40 -145.96 -41.56
N GLN A 72 44.39 -146.48 -42.25
CA GLN A 72 43.22 -145.71 -42.67
C GLN A 72 42.44 -145.19 -41.45
N THR A 73 42.28 -146.00 -40.41
CA THR A 73 41.64 -145.60 -39.14
C THR A 73 42.44 -144.52 -38.41
N SER A 74 43.76 -144.65 -38.31
CA SER A 74 44.64 -143.63 -37.70
C SER A 74 44.64 -142.32 -38.50
N SER A 75 44.70 -142.40 -39.84
CA SER A 75 44.58 -141.22 -40.72
C SER A 75 43.24 -140.52 -40.56
N ASN A 76 42.14 -141.27 -40.50
CA ASN A 76 40.80 -140.73 -40.24
C ASN A 76 40.68 -140.09 -38.84
N THR A 77 41.43 -140.59 -37.85
CA THR A 77 41.44 -140.05 -36.48
C THR A 77 42.26 -138.75 -36.40
N LEU A 78 43.49 -138.74 -36.93
CA LEU A 78 44.32 -137.53 -37.01
C LEU A 78 43.67 -136.43 -37.87
N THR A 79 42.89 -136.81 -38.89
CA THR A 79 42.05 -135.88 -39.65
C THR A 79 41.01 -135.21 -38.75
N LYS A 80 40.28 -135.97 -37.93
CA LYS A 80 39.32 -135.42 -36.96
C LYS A 80 39.99 -134.54 -35.90
N GLU A 81 41.15 -134.94 -35.37
CA GLU A 81 41.89 -134.14 -34.38
C GLU A 81 42.40 -132.82 -34.97
N ARG A 82 42.93 -132.84 -36.20
CA ARG A 82 43.26 -131.62 -36.96
C ARG A 82 42.04 -130.73 -37.14
N ASP A 83 40.90 -131.29 -37.54
CA ASP A 83 39.69 -130.51 -37.82
C ASP A 83 39.06 -129.94 -36.52
N LEU A 84 39.19 -130.66 -35.39
CA LEU A 84 38.85 -130.16 -34.05
C LEU A 84 39.79 -129.05 -33.58
N LEU A 85 41.10 -129.19 -33.77
CA LEU A 85 42.09 -128.16 -33.45
C LEU A 85 41.92 -126.91 -34.34
N GLN A 86 41.60 -127.10 -35.62
CA GLN A 86 41.28 -126.00 -36.54
C GLN A 86 39.97 -125.31 -36.13
N THR A 87 38.95 -126.05 -35.68
CA THR A 87 37.72 -125.49 -35.09
C THR A 87 38.04 -124.70 -33.82
N SER A 88 38.86 -125.23 -32.91
CA SER A 88 39.27 -124.52 -31.69
C SER A 88 40.10 -123.27 -31.99
N GLY A 89 41.00 -123.32 -32.97
CA GLY A 89 41.76 -122.15 -33.44
C GLY A 89 40.89 -121.08 -34.09
N ASN A 90 39.85 -121.49 -34.83
CA ASN A 90 38.84 -120.57 -35.36
C ASN A 90 38.05 -119.91 -34.22
N ASN A 91 37.57 -120.68 -33.23
CA ASN A 91 36.85 -120.15 -32.07
C ASN A 91 37.70 -119.16 -31.26
N LEU A 92 38.97 -119.48 -30.98
CA LEU A 92 39.89 -118.56 -30.28
C LEU A 92 40.22 -117.31 -31.11
N THR A 93 40.20 -117.41 -32.44
CA THR A 93 40.31 -116.25 -33.34
C THR A 93 39.07 -115.37 -33.25
N GLU A 94 37.89 -115.98 -33.21
CA GLU A 94 36.61 -115.28 -33.05
C GLU A 94 36.51 -114.60 -31.67
N GLU A 95 36.86 -115.30 -30.58
CA GLU A 95 36.93 -114.73 -29.23
C GLU A 95 37.91 -113.55 -29.16
N ARG A 96 39.09 -113.67 -29.77
CA ARG A 96 40.07 -112.57 -29.86
C ARG A 96 39.48 -111.37 -30.59
N ASP A 97 38.79 -111.58 -31.71
CA ASP A 97 38.26 -110.49 -32.54
C ASP A 97 37.00 -109.86 -31.92
N GLN A 98 36.21 -110.63 -31.18
CA GLN A 98 35.17 -110.12 -30.27
C GLN A 98 35.80 -109.28 -29.14
N LEU A 99 36.87 -109.75 -28.51
CA LEU A 99 37.56 -109.03 -27.43
C LEU A 99 38.23 -107.74 -27.93
N GLN A 100 38.83 -107.76 -29.12
CA GLN A 100 39.37 -106.57 -29.80
C GLN A 100 38.25 -105.58 -30.16
N THR A 101 37.09 -106.07 -30.58
CA THR A 101 35.89 -105.24 -30.84
C THR A 101 35.35 -104.60 -29.55
N SER A 102 35.35 -105.36 -28.44
CA SER A 102 35.01 -104.85 -27.11
C SER A 102 35.99 -103.78 -26.65
N TYR A 103 37.31 -104.03 -26.72
CA TYR A 103 38.35 -103.06 -26.40
C TYR A 103 38.26 -101.78 -27.25
N ASN A 104 38.00 -101.91 -28.55
CA ASN A 104 37.82 -100.78 -29.46
C ASN A 104 36.56 -99.96 -29.13
N THR A 105 35.51 -100.60 -28.61
CA THR A 105 34.29 -99.93 -28.12
C THR A 105 34.56 -99.21 -26.80
N LEU A 106 35.14 -99.90 -25.82
CA LEU A 106 35.49 -99.35 -24.50
C LEU A 106 36.47 -98.16 -24.60
N THR A 107 37.36 -98.19 -25.61
CA THR A 107 38.26 -97.07 -25.94
C THR A 107 37.49 -95.85 -26.44
N LYS A 108 36.50 -96.04 -27.34
CA LYS A 108 35.62 -94.94 -27.79
C LYS A 108 34.77 -94.38 -26.65
N GLU A 109 34.23 -95.25 -25.80
CA GLU A 109 33.45 -94.85 -24.62
C GLU A 109 34.31 -94.03 -23.65
N ARG A 110 35.55 -94.46 -23.35
CA ARG A 110 36.51 -93.69 -22.57
C ARG A 110 36.77 -92.31 -23.17
N ASP A 111 36.98 -92.22 -24.48
CA ASP A 111 37.33 -90.96 -25.15
C ASP A 111 36.11 -90.01 -25.25
N GLN A 112 34.91 -90.56 -25.37
CA GLN A 112 33.64 -89.83 -25.19
C GLN A 112 33.49 -89.35 -23.74
N LEU A 113 33.80 -90.17 -22.74
CA LEU A 113 33.73 -89.81 -21.33
C LEU A 113 34.73 -88.70 -20.98
N GLN A 114 35.96 -88.78 -21.51
CA GLN A 114 36.98 -87.74 -21.37
C GLN A 114 36.54 -86.43 -22.04
N THR A 115 35.89 -86.52 -23.21
CA THR A 115 35.31 -85.35 -23.89
C THR A 115 34.20 -84.72 -23.05
N SER A 116 33.31 -85.53 -22.48
CA SER A 116 32.24 -85.07 -21.57
C SER A 116 32.81 -84.42 -20.30
N TYR A 117 33.80 -85.03 -19.66
CA TYR A 117 34.52 -84.48 -18.51
C TYR A 117 35.18 -83.13 -18.81
N ASN A 118 35.81 -83.00 -19.99
CA ASN A 118 36.42 -81.75 -20.44
C ASN A 118 35.38 -80.64 -20.69
N THR A 119 34.17 -81.00 -21.13
CA THR A 119 33.04 -80.06 -21.27
C THR A 119 32.49 -79.64 -19.91
N LEU A 120 32.18 -80.59 -19.02
CA LEU A 120 31.72 -80.31 -17.65
C LEU A 120 32.71 -79.44 -16.85
N THR A 121 34.01 -79.62 -17.08
CA THR A 121 35.07 -78.76 -16.50
C THR A 121 34.93 -77.31 -16.96
N LYS A 122 34.70 -77.07 -18.26
CA LYS A 122 34.44 -75.73 -18.81
C LYS A 122 33.15 -75.11 -18.29
N GLU A 123 32.07 -75.91 -18.19
CA GLU A 123 30.78 -75.45 -17.64
C GLU A 123 30.91 -75.04 -16.18
N ARG A 124 31.61 -75.83 -15.36
CA ARG A 124 31.96 -75.48 -13.97
C ARG A 124 32.72 -74.15 -13.91
N ASP A 125 33.72 -73.97 -14.77
CA ASP A 125 34.58 -72.78 -14.73
C ASP A 125 33.88 -71.52 -15.29
N HIS A 126 32.92 -71.70 -16.20
CA HIS A 126 31.98 -70.65 -16.59
C HIS A 126 31.01 -70.31 -15.45
N ASN A 127 30.45 -71.28 -14.74
CA ASN A 127 29.58 -71.07 -13.58
C ASN A 127 30.32 -70.37 -12.41
N ASN A 128 31.59 -70.72 -12.19
CA ASN A 128 32.50 -70.00 -11.29
C ASN A 128 32.75 -68.53 -11.72
N THR A 129 32.55 -68.20 -12.99
CA THR A 129 32.65 -66.83 -13.53
C THR A 129 31.33 -66.07 -13.34
N LEU A 130 30.19 -66.67 -13.73
CA LEU A 130 28.84 -66.14 -13.47
C LEU A 130 28.60 -65.87 -11.98
N THR A 131 29.16 -66.70 -11.09
CA THR A 131 29.11 -66.49 -9.63
C THR A 131 29.80 -65.18 -9.23
N LYS A 132 30.97 -64.86 -9.81
CA LYS A 132 31.68 -63.60 -9.54
C LYS A 132 30.92 -62.39 -10.08
N GLU A 133 30.35 -62.51 -11.28
CA GLU A 133 29.52 -61.46 -11.89
C GLU A 133 28.28 -61.17 -11.04
N ARG A 134 27.59 -62.21 -10.55
CA ARG A 134 26.47 -62.09 -9.59
C ARG A 134 26.90 -61.35 -8.31
N ASP A 135 28.06 -61.70 -7.76
CA ASP A 135 28.53 -61.11 -6.49
C ASP A 135 28.98 -59.64 -6.67
N GLN A 136 29.52 -59.30 -7.85
CA GLN A 136 29.72 -57.91 -8.27
C GLN A 136 28.38 -57.16 -8.43
N LEU A 137 27.38 -57.78 -9.07
CA LEU A 137 26.04 -57.20 -9.21
C LEU A 137 25.38 -56.95 -7.85
N GLN A 138 25.50 -57.90 -6.92
CA GLN A 138 24.99 -57.76 -5.55
C GLN A 138 25.70 -56.62 -4.80
N THR A 139 27.01 -56.45 -5.00
CA THR A 139 27.79 -55.34 -4.42
C THR A 139 27.33 -54.00 -4.99
N SER A 140 27.08 -53.91 -6.29
CA SER A 140 26.54 -52.72 -6.95
C SER A 140 25.12 -52.39 -6.47
N TYR A 141 24.24 -53.39 -6.37
CA TYR A 141 22.87 -53.24 -5.84
C TYR A 141 22.87 -52.74 -4.39
N ASN A 142 23.74 -53.32 -3.54
CA ASN A 142 23.91 -52.91 -2.14
C ASN A 142 24.46 -51.46 -2.01
N THR A 143 25.17 -50.98 -3.03
CA THR A 143 25.69 -49.60 -3.09
C THR A 143 24.59 -48.63 -3.51
N LEU A 144 23.91 -48.92 -4.62
CA LEU A 144 22.78 -48.13 -5.14
C LEU A 144 21.63 -48.02 -4.13
N THR A 145 21.43 -49.04 -3.30
CA THR A 145 20.46 -49.02 -2.19
C THR A 145 20.83 -47.96 -1.14
N LYS A 146 22.11 -47.85 -0.77
CA LYS A 146 22.58 -46.82 0.19
C LYS A 146 22.47 -45.41 -0.40
N GLU A 147 22.80 -45.23 -1.68
CA GLU A 147 22.66 -43.96 -2.39
C GLU A 147 21.19 -43.50 -2.44
N ARG A 148 20.26 -44.41 -2.74
CA ARG A 148 18.81 -44.16 -2.65
C ARG A 148 18.39 -43.71 -1.26
N ASP A 149 18.87 -44.38 -0.21
CA ASP A 149 18.47 -44.09 1.17
C ASP A 149 19.06 -42.76 1.68
N GLN A 150 20.27 -42.41 1.24
CA GLN A 150 20.86 -41.08 1.41
C GLN A 150 20.05 -40.00 0.67
N LEU A 151 19.66 -40.25 -0.59
CA LEU A 151 18.86 -39.32 -1.39
C LEU A 151 17.47 -39.10 -0.77
N GLN A 152 16.82 -40.16 -0.27
CA GLN A 152 15.56 -40.07 0.47
C GLN A 152 15.72 -39.23 1.75
N THR A 153 16.84 -39.37 2.46
CA THR A 153 17.15 -38.57 3.65
C THR A 153 17.33 -37.09 3.30
N SER A 154 18.02 -36.79 2.19
CA SER A 154 18.18 -35.43 1.65
C SER A 154 16.83 -34.82 1.25
N TYR A 155 16.01 -35.55 0.48
CA TYR A 155 14.65 -35.13 0.09
C TYR A 155 13.75 -34.85 1.30
N ASN A 156 13.79 -35.70 2.33
CA ASN A 156 13.04 -35.52 3.57
C ASN A 156 13.53 -34.30 4.39
N THR A 157 14.77 -33.85 4.18
CA THR A 157 15.35 -32.66 4.82
C THR A 157 14.91 -31.40 4.06
N LEU A 158 15.11 -31.37 2.74
CA LEU A 158 14.68 -30.27 1.86
C LEU A 158 13.17 -30.01 1.93
N THR A 159 12.36 -31.06 2.15
CA THR A 159 10.92 -30.95 2.39
C THR A 159 10.61 -30.13 3.66
N LYS A 160 11.35 -30.36 4.76
CA LYS A 160 11.19 -29.60 6.01
C LYS A 160 11.64 -28.15 5.88
N GLU A 161 12.75 -27.91 5.17
CA GLU A 161 13.27 -26.57 4.90
C GLU A 161 12.27 -25.75 4.07
N ARG A 162 11.68 -26.35 3.03
CA ARG A 162 10.57 -25.75 2.25
C ARG A 162 9.40 -25.38 3.15
N ASP A 163 8.99 -26.27 4.04
CA ASP A 163 7.81 -26.04 4.89
C ASP A 163 8.07 -24.95 5.95
N GLN A 164 9.28 -24.90 6.52
CA GLN A 164 9.75 -23.80 7.37
C GLN A 164 9.81 -22.45 6.63
N LEU A 165 10.27 -22.46 5.38
CA LEU A 165 10.31 -21.26 4.54
C LEU A 165 8.89 -20.78 4.18
N GLN A 166 7.96 -21.70 3.91
CA GLN A 166 6.55 -21.38 3.67
C GLN A 166 5.89 -20.79 4.92
N THR A 167 6.17 -21.31 6.13
CA THR A 167 5.73 -20.69 7.39
C THR A 167 6.30 -19.28 7.53
N SER A 168 7.59 -19.09 7.27
CA SER A 168 8.26 -17.79 7.38
C SER A 168 7.69 -16.75 6.40
N TYR A 169 7.45 -17.15 5.14
CA TYR A 169 6.77 -16.32 4.14
C TYR A 169 5.35 -15.93 4.56
N ASN A 170 4.59 -16.87 5.13
CA ASN A 170 3.24 -16.61 5.64
C ASN A 170 3.23 -15.65 6.85
N THR A 171 4.31 -15.61 7.63
CA THR A 171 4.50 -14.63 8.72
C THR A 171 4.83 -13.25 8.17
N LEU A 172 5.86 -13.12 7.30
CA LEU A 172 6.22 -11.85 6.66
C LEU A 172 5.04 -11.22 5.89
N THR A 173 4.20 -12.05 5.27
CA THR A 173 2.97 -11.60 4.59
C THR A 173 2.04 -10.86 5.56
N LYS A 174 1.82 -11.41 6.77
CA LYS A 174 0.98 -10.79 7.80
C LYS A 174 1.61 -9.52 8.38
N GLU A 175 2.92 -9.54 8.60
CA GLU A 175 3.66 -8.37 9.10
C GLU A 175 3.59 -7.20 8.11
N ARG A 176 3.76 -7.48 6.81
CA ARG A 176 3.54 -6.50 5.73
C ARG A 176 2.12 -5.93 5.75
N ASP A 177 1.10 -6.78 5.89
CA ASP A 177 -0.30 -6.35 5.85
C ASP A 177 -0.69 -5.53 7.10
N GLN A 178 -0.08 -5.83 8.25
CA GLN A 178 -0.16 -5.00 9.46
C GLN A 178 0.54 -3.64 9.26
N LEU A 179 1.76 -3.62 8.70
CA LEU A 179 2.48 -2.38 8.39
C LEU A 179 1.72 -1.50 7.40
N GLN A 180 1.13 -2.08 6.35
CA GLN A 180 0.28 -1.35 5.40
C GLN A 180 -0.96 -0.74 6.08
N THR A 181 -1.54 -1.44 7.07
CA THR A 181 -2.66 -0.92 7.86
C THR A 181 -2.22 0.26 8.76
N SER A 182 -1.03 0.17 9.36
CA SER A 182 -0.44 1.26 10.16
C SER A 182 -0.08 2.48 9.30
N ASP A 183 0.50 2.29 8.11
CA ASP A 183 0.84 3.36 7.17
C ASP A 183 -0.40 4.11 6.66
N ASN A 184 -1.48 3.38 6.36
CA ASN A 184 -2.78 3.96 6.04
C ASN A 184 -3.35 4.78 7.21
N THR A 185 -3.16 4.33 8.46
CA THR A 185 -3.62 5.05 9.66
C THR A 185 -2.83 6.35 9.87
N LEU A 186 -1.50 6.29 9.83
CA LEU A 186 -0.62 7.45 9.95
C LEU A 186 -0.84 8.47 8.81
N THR A 187 -1.17 7.99 7.61
CA THR A 187 -1.58 8.84 6.49
C THR A 187 -2.86 9.63 6.80
N ASN A 188 -3.89 8.98 7.37
CA ASN A 188 -5.12 9.67 7.77
C ASN A 188 -4.88 10.65 8.94
N GLU A 189 -4.05 10.30 9.92
CA GLU A 189 -3.70 11.17 11.05
C GLU A 189 -2.94 12.42 10.59
N ARG A 190 -1.97 12.26 9.67
CA ARG A 190 -1.26 13.38 9.02
C ARG A 190 -2.22 14.34 8.33
N ASP A 191 -3.18 13.82 7.56
CA ASP A 191 -4.09 14.65 6.77
C ASP A 191 -5.13 15.36 7.65
N GLN A 192 -5.52 14.76 8.78
CA GLN A 192 -6.28 15.44 9.84
C GLN A 192 -5.46 16.57 10.50
N LEU A 193 -4.21 16.31 10.89
CA LEU A 193 -3.32 17.32 11.48
C LEU A 193 -3.07 18.49 10.52
N GLN A 194 -2.87 18.22 9.22
CA GLN A 194 -2.73 19.27 8.21
C GLN A 194 -4.03 20.06 8.01
N THR A 195 -5.20 19.44 8.18
CA THR A 195 -6.48 20.16 8.20
C THR A 195 -6.56 21.11 9.40
N SER A 196 -6.17 20.65 10.60
CA SER A 196 -6.12 21.49 11.81
C SER A 196 -5.11 22.65 11.71
N ASP A 197 -3.93 22.43 11.16
CA ASP A 197 -2.90 23.48 10.99
C ASP A 197 -3.37 24.58 10.03
N ASN A 198 -4.02 24.20 8.92
CA ASN A 198 -4.69 25.15 8.02
C ASN A 198 -5.79 25.95 8.74
N THR A 199 -6.59 25.32 9.62
CA THR A 199 -7.62 26.03 10.40
C THR A 199 -6.99 27.04 11.36
N LEU A 200 -6.01 26.64 12.17
CA LEU A 200 -5.30 27.51 13.12
C LEU A 200 -4.57 28.66 12.41
N THR A 201 -4.02 28.42 11.22
CA THR A 201 -3.44 29.46 10.36
C THR A 201 -4.47 30.51 9.96
N ASN A 202 -5.68 30.11 9.56
CA ASN A 202 -6.75 31.05 9.23
C ASN A 202 -7.25 31.84 10.46
N GLU A 203 -7.39 31.18 11.62
CA GLU A 203 -7.80 31.84 12.87
C GLU A 203 -6.75 32.87 13.34
N ARG A 204 -5.47 32.54 13.25
CA ARG A 204 -4.34 33.46 13.51
C ARG A 204 -4.43 34.73 12.65
N ASP A 205 -4.69 34.58 11.36
CA ASP A 205 -4.68 35.70 10.43
C ASP A 205 -5.94 36.59 10.56
N GLN A 206 -7.08 36.00 10.95
CA GLN A 206 -8.26 36.75 11.40
C GLN A 206 -7.99 37.53 12.69
N LEU A 207 -7.34 36.90 13.69
CA LEU A 207 -7.00 37.55 14.95
C LEU A 207 -5.98 38.69 14.74
N GLN A 208 -4.98 38.50 13.89
CA GLN A 208 -4.02 39.52 13.50
C GLN A 208 -4.69 40.71 12.79
N THR A 209 -5.71 40.44 11.95
CA THR A 209 -6.53 41.48 11.30
C THR A 209 -7.34 42.26 12.33
N SER A 210 -7.97 41.59 13.29
CA SER A 210 -8.72 42.22 14.40
C SER A 210 -7.81 43.11 15.26
N TYR A 211 -6.63 42.60 15.66
CA TYR A 211 -5.62 43.35 16.41
C TYR A 211 -5.17 44.62 15.67
N ASN A 212 -4.95 44.52 14.34
CA ASN A 212 -4.56 45.65 13.50
C ASN A 212 -5.65 46.71 13.37
N THR A 213 -6.93 46.33 13.47
CA THR A 213 -8.06 47.27 13.51
C THR A 213 -8.16 47.97 14.87
N LEU A 214 -8.17 47.20 15.97
CA LEU A 214 -8.25 47.75 17.33
C LEU A 214 -7.07 48.70 17.65
N THR A 215 -5.89 48.42 17.08
CA THR A 215 -4.71 49.31 17.15
C THR A 215 -5.00 50.68 16.52
N LYS A 216 -5.67 50.73 15.36
CA LYS A 216 -6.05 52.00 14.70
C LYS A 216 -7.13 52.74 15.48
N GLU A 217 -8.12 52.04 16.01
CA GLU A 217 -9.20 52.62 16.82
C GLU A 217 -8.64 53.26 18.11
N ARG A 218 -7.70 52.59 18.78
CA ARG A 218 -6.95 53.14 19.92
C ARG A 218 -6.24 54.45 19.55
N ASP A 219 -5.55 54.49 18.41
CA ASP A 219 -4.76 55.65 18.00
C ASP A 219 -5.65 56.83 17.55
N GLN A 220 -6.81 56.55 16.96
CA GLN A 220 -7.87 57.53 16.70
C GLN A 220 -8.46 58.07 18.03
N LEU A 221 -8.76 57.21 18.99
CA LEU A 221 -9.30 57.60 20.30
C LEU A 221 -8.29 58.44 21.10
N GLN A 222 -7.00 58.07 21.07
CA GLN A 222 -5.92 58.85 21.68
C GLN A 222 -5.79 60.24 21.03
N THR A 223 -5.97 60.33 19.71
CA THR A 223 -5.98 61.60 18.98
C THR A 223 -7.18 62.47 19.40
N SER A 224 -8.38 61.88 19.51
CA SER A 224 -9.59 62.56 19.99
C SER A 224 -9.44 63.08 21.42
N TYR A 225 -8.93 62.24 22.34
CA TYR A 225 -8.62 62.61 23.73
C TYR A 225 -7.66 63.80 23.81
N ASN A 226 -6.61 63.80 22.99
CA ASN A 226 -5.63 64.88 22.93
C ASN A 226 -6.23 66.21 22.40
N THR A 227 -7.29 66.14 21.59
CA THR A 227 -8.04 67.33 21.13
C THR A 227 -8.97 67.86 22.21
N LEU A 228 -9.82 67.00 22.80
CA LEU A 228 -10.72 67.38 23.91
C LEU A 228 -9.96 67.97 25.11
N THR A 229 -8.75 67.46 25.37
CA THR A 229 -7.85 68.00 26.40
C THR A 229 -7.50 69.47 26.13
N LYS A 230 -7.19 69.83 24.88
CA LYS A 230 -6.88 71.22 24.48
C LYS A 230 -8.12 72.12 24.53
N GLU A 231 -9.26 71.62 24.08
CA GLU A 231 -10.54 72.36 24.11
C GLU A 231 -10.96 72.68 25.55
N ARG A 232 -10.83 71.71 26.46
CA ARG A 232 -11.02 71.90 27.91
C ARG A 232 -10.12 73.01 28.46
N ASP A 233 -8.83 73.00 28.11
CA ASP A 233 -7.85 73.97 28.64
C ASP A 233 -8.07 75.38 28.07
N GLN A 234 -8.54 75.49 26.82
CA GLN A 234 -9.03 76.74 26.22
C GLN A 234 -10.30 77.24 26.91
N LEU A 235 -11.28 76.37 27.16
CA LEU A 235 -12.51 76.72 27.89
C LEU A 235 -12.23 77.16 29.32
N GLN A 236 -11.32 76.49 30.03
CA GLN A 236 -10.87 76.89 31.36
C GLN A 236 -10.21 78.27 31.35
N THR A 237 -9.41 78.57 30.32
CA THR A 237 -8.76 79.89 30.14
C THR A 237 -9.81 80.98 29.87
N SER A 238 -10.81 80.70 29.04
CA SER A 238 -11.94 81.60 28.76
C SER A 238 -12.77 81.87 30.03
N TYR A 239 -13.15 80.81 30.75
CA TYR A 239 -13.87 80.91 32.04
C TYR A 239 -13.10 81.74 33.06
N ASN A 240 -11.78 81.53 33.21
CA ASN A 240 -10.93 82.29 34.11
C ASN A 240 -10.81 83.79 33.71
N THR A 241 -11.06 84.12 32.45
CA THR A 241 -11.06 85.51 31.94
C THR A 241 -12.40 86.18 32.19
N LEU A 242 -13.50 85.55 31.76
CA LEU A 242 -14.88 86.00 32.03
C LEU A 242 -15.16 86.16 33.53
N THR A 243 -14.58 85.31 34.37
CA THR A 243 -14.68 85.42 35.84
C THR A 243 -14.10 86.75 36.34
N LYS A 244 -12.92 87.16 35.85
CA LYS A 244 -12.26 88.43 36.21
C LYS A 244 -13.01 89.64 35.68
N GLU A 245 -13.51 89.58 34.44
CA GLU A 245 -14.33 90.64 33.86
C GLU A 245 -15.61 90.84 34.67
N ARG A 246 -16.26 89.76 35.09
CA ARG A 246 -17.43 89.77 35.98
C ARG A 246 -17.11 90.34 37.37
N ASP A 247 -15.98 89.97 37.98
CA ASP A 247 -15.51 90.56 39.25
C ASP A 247 -15.24 92.08 39.11
N GLN A 248 -14.63 92.50 38.00
CA GLN A 248 -14.35 93.92 37.72
C GLN A 248 -15.65 94.72 37.52
N LEU A 249 -16.55 94.27 36.66
CA LEU A 249 -17.83 94.94 36.39
C LEU A 249 -18.72 95.02 37.64
N GLN A 250 -18.66 94.01 38.52
CA GLN A 250 -19.32 94.08 39.84
C GLN A 250 -18.71 95.18 40.71
N LYS A 251 -17.37 95.28 40.79
CA LYS A 251 -16.69 96.35 41.54
C LYS A 251 -17.02 97.75 41.00
N GLU A 252 -17.01 97.93 39.68
CA GLU A 252 -17.39 99.19 39.03
C GLU A 252 -18.87 99.55 39.29
N THR A 253 -19.77 98.55 39.30
CA THR A 253 -21.19 98.72 39.63
C THR A 253 -21.40 99.19 41.07
N GLU A 254 -20.69 98.63 42.05
CA GLU A 254 -20.80 99.08 43.45
C GLU A 254 -20.21 100.48 43.67
N LEU A 255 -19.09 100.81 43.01
CA LEU A 255 -18.52 102.17 43.03
C LEU A 255 -19.49 103.21 42.43
N LEU A 256 -20.17 102.87 41.33
CA LEU A 256 -21.17 103.75 40.72
C LEU A 256 -22.41 103.93 41.62
N LYS A 257 -22.91 102.85 42.24
CA LYS A 257 -23.99 102.92 43.25
C LYS A 257 -23.61 103.83 44.41
N GLN A 258 -22.40 103.67 44.95
CA GLN A 258 -21.90 104.49 46.05
C GLN A 258 -21.84 105.98 45.66
N SER A 259 -21.28 106.30 44.48
CA SER A 259 -21.19 107.70 44.03
C SER A 259 -22.56 108.36 43.78
N LEU A 260 -23.58 107.58 43.41
CA LEU A 260 -24.96 108.09 43.33
C LEU A 260 -25.51 108.43 44.73
N VAL A 261 -25.34 107.54 45.70
CA VAL A 261 -25.79 107.75 47.09
C VAL A 261 -25.08 108.94 47.74
N GLU A 262 -23.77 109.07 47.57
CA GLU A 262 -22.96 110.19 48.07
C GLU A 262 -23.41 111.54 47.50
N LYS A 263 -23.91 111.56 46.26
CA LYS A 263 -24.46 112.75 45.59
C LYS A 263 -25.97 112.94 45.83
N GLY A 264 -26.58 112.17 46.73
CA GLY A 264 -28.00 112.26 47.07
C GLY A 264 -28.97 111.72 46.01
N TRP A 265 -28.49 111.02 44.98
CA TRP A 265 -29.33 110.42 43.94
C TRP A 265 -29.87 109.06 44.39
N LYS A 266 -31.19 108.87 44.24
CA LYS A 266 -31.91 107.63 44.52
C LYS A 266 -32.16 106.90 43.20
N LYS A 267 -31.45 105.79 42.95
CA LYS A 267 -31.74 104.91 41.81
C LYS A 267 -33.01 104.09 42.09
N LEU A 268 -34.00 104.20 41.21
CA LEU A 268 -35.31 103.54 41.34
C LEU A 268 -35.73 103.01 39.97
N GLY A 269 -35.66 101.68 39.79
CA GLY A 269 -35.79 101.06 38.47
C GLY A 269 -34.59 101.36 37.57
N SER A 270 -34.86 101.78 36.34
CA SER A 270 -33.85 102.23 35.37
C SER A 270 -33.26 103.60 35.72
N SER A 271 -34.11 104.54 36.16
CA SER A 271 -33.75 105.96 36.35
C SER A 271 -33.13 106.25 37.73
N CYS A 272 -32.44 107.38 37.82
CA CYS A 272 -31.93 108.00 39.04
C CYS A 272 -32.65 109.32 39.29
N TYR A 273 -33.13 109.51 40.52
CA TYR A 273 -33.87 110.70 40.94
C TYR A 273 -33.12 111.49 42.01
N TYR A 274 -33.05 112.80 41.87
CA TYR A 274 -32.55 113.72 42.90
C TYR A 274 -33.68 114.67 43.28
N VAL A 275 -33.91 114.87 44.58
CA VAL A 275 -34.89 115.82 45.12
C VAL A 275 -34.14 116.90 45.87
N SER A 276 -34.25 118.15 45.44
CA SER A 276 -33.48 119.26 46.01
C SER A 276 -33.77 119.48 47.50
N THR A 277 -32.81 120.01 48.24
CA THR A 277 -33.02 120.59 49.58
C THR A 277 -33.34 122.09 49.50
N GLU A 278 -32.70 122.78 48.56
CA GLU A 278 -32.90 124.19 48.24
C GLU A 278 -34.23 124.46 47.51
N LYS A 279 -34.56 125.75 47.34
CA LYS A 279 -35.68 126.23 46.53
C LYS A 279 -35.20 127.21 45.46
N LYS A 280 -35.67 127.07 44.22
CA LYS A 280 -35.29 127.86 43.04
C LYS A 280 -36.52 128.13 42.15
N SER A 281 -36.44 129.08 41.23
CA SER A 281 -37.44 129.22 40.15
C SER A 281 -37.43 127.98 39.24
N TRP A 282 -38.44 127.82 38.39
CA TRP A 282 -38.55 126.63 37.52
C TRP A 282 -37.35 126.48 36.58
N GLU A 283 -36.90 127.57 35.94
CA GLU A 283 -35.77 127.53 34.99
C GLU A 283 -34.43 127.35 35.71
N GLU A 284 -34.21 128.00 36.86
CA GLU A 284 -33.04 127.75 37.71
C GLU A 284 -32.97 126.29 38.19
N SER A 285 -34.12 125.71 38.57
CA SER A 285 -34.25 124.31 38.95
C SER A 285 -33.92 123.36 37.79
N ARG A 286 -34.36 123.73 36.58
CA ARG A 286 -34.07 122.97 35.36
C ARG A 286 -32.59 123.01 35.01
N GLN A 287 -31.97 124.20 35.09
CA GLN A 287 -30.54 124.35 34.83
C GLN A 287 -29.69 123.61 35.87
N ASP A 288 -30.14 123.54 37.13
CA ASP A 288 -29.51 122.73 38.18
C ASP A 288 -29.49 121.23 37.81
N CYS A 289 -30.64 120.67 37.40
CA CYS A 289 -30.71 119.30 36.88
C CYS A 289 -29.77 119.08 35.68
N ARG A 290 -29.71 120.04 34.75
CA ARG A 290 -28.86 119.97 33.55
C ARG A 290 -27.37 119.99 33.88
N ASN A 291 -26.96 120.80 34.86
CA ASN A 291 -25.60 120.77 35.41
C ASN A 291 -25.27 119.40 36.05
N GLY A 292 -26.27 118.70 36.60
CA GLY A 292 -26.18 117.32 37.10
C GLY A 292 -26.26 116.22 36.02
N GLY A 293 -26.37 116.58 34.73
CA GLY A 293 -26.55 115.62 33.63
C GLY A 293 -27.94 114.98 33.59
N ALA A 294 -28.98 115.73 33.95
CA ALA A 294 -30.39 115.35 34.03
C ALA A 294 -31.29 116.46 33.47
N ASP A 295 -32.61 116.27 33.50
CA ASP A 295 -33.59 117.36 33.38
C ASP A 295 -34.66 117.21 34.48
N LEU A 296 -35.64 118.10 34.56
CA LEU A 296 -36.73 117.99 35.55
C LEU A 296 -37.58 116.73 35.30
N VAL A 297 -38.10 116.12 36.38
CA VAL A 297 -38.81 114.82 36.30
C VAL A 297 -40.00 114.84 35.33
N VAL A 298 -40.10 113.80 34.49
CA VAL A 298 -41.16 113.64 33.48
C VAL A 298 -42.17 112.60 33.94
N ILE A 299 -43.40 113.01 34.27
CA ILE A 299 -44.43 112.15 34.87
C ILE A 299 -45.45 111.70 33.82
N ASN A 300 -45.09 110.66 33.07
CA ASN A 300 -45.91 110.10 31.99
C ASN A 300 -46.73 108.85 32.38
N SER A 301 -46.64 108.36 33.64
CA SER A 301 -47.39 107.19 34.12
C SER A 301 -47.86 107.33 35.58
N GLN A 302 -48.85 106.50 35.96
CA GLN A 302 -49.38 106.41 37.33
C GLN A 302 -48.31 105.94 38.33
N GLU A 303 -47.39 105.11 37.87
CA GLU A 303 -46.25 104.63 38.65
C GLU A 303 -45.31 105.79 38.96
N LYS A 304 -44.95 106.61 37.97
CA LYS A 304 -44.14 107.82 38.18
C LYS A 304 -44.84 108.86 39.07
N GLN A 305 -46.15 109.06 38.93
CA GLN A 305 -46.93 109.96 39.80
C GLN A 305 -46.81 109.53 41.27
N THR A 306 -46.98 108.23 41.52
CA THR A 306 -46.86 107.63 42.86
C THR A 306 -45.43 107.68 43.39
N LEU A 307 -44.44 107.41 42.52
CA LEU A 307 -43.01 107.46 42.84
C LEU A 307 -42.56 108.86 43.26
N VAL A 308 -43.01 109.89 42.52
CA VAL A 308 -42.74 111.30 42.83
C VAL A 308 -43.38 111.70 44.16
N ASN A 309 -44.63 111.30 44.43
CA ASN A 309 -45.27 111.58 45.72
C ASN A 309 -44.45 111.04 46.90
N TRP A 310 -43.94 109.81 46.78
CA TRP A 310 -43.09 109.18 47.78
C TRP A 310 -41.72 109.84 47.91
N LEU A 311 -41.07 110.17 46.78
CA LEU A 311 -39.74 110.80 46.72
C LEU A 311 -39.70 112.16 47.46
N CYS A 312 -40.78 112.95 47.36
CA CYS A 312 -40.89 114.28 47.96
C CYS A 312 -40.92 114.28 49.49
N GLY A 313 -41.54 113.27 50.09
CA GLY A 313 -42.11 113.35 51.43
C GLY A 313 -43.37 114.23 51.49
N VAL A 314 -44.22 114.02 52.49
CA VAL A 314 -45.56 114.62 52.63
C VAL A 314 -45.55 116.16 52.71
N LYS A 315 -46.53 116.83 52.08
CA LYS A 315 -46.75 118.30 52.09
C LYS A 315 -45.59 119.14 51.54
N ASN A 316 -44.96 118.68 50.46
CA ASN A 316 -43.93 119.43 49.74
C ASN A 316 -44.45 119.95 48.39
N TYR A 317 -43.95 121.11 48.00
CA TYR A 317 -44.15 121.71 46.69
C TYR A 317 -42.85 121.56 45.91
N VAL A 318 -42.90 120.90 44.75
CA VAL A 318 -41.74 120.63 43.89
C VAL A 318 -42.04 120.98 42.43
N TRP A 319 -41.13 121.68 41.77
CA TRP A 319 -41.16 121.83 40.32
C TRP A 319 -40.95 120.48 39.63
N ILE A 320 -41.79 120.20 38.63
CA ILE A 320 -41.67 119.05 37.72
C ILE A 320 -41.48 119.54 36.29
N GLY A 321 -41.08 118.65 35.39
CA GLY A 321 -40.64 119.00 34.05
C GLY A 321 -41.75 119.35 33.05
N LEU A 322 -42.86 119.96 33.48
CA LEU A 322 -44.01 120.30 32.63
C LEU A 322 -44.18 121.82 32.54
N THR A 323 -44.31 122.32 31.31
CA THR A 323 -44.46 123.75 30.98
C THR A 323 -45.23 123.92 29.67
N ASP A 324 -45.97 125.01 29.52
CA ASP A 324 -46.55 125.46 28.25
C ASP A 324 -45.98 126.81 27.78
N SER A 325 -44.90 127.29 28.39
CA SER A 325 -44.26 128.62 28.16
C SER A 325 -43.78 128.92 26.74
N VAL A 326 -43.89 127.97 25.82
CA VAL A 326 -43.61 128.12 24.38
C VAL A 326 -44.89 128.42 23.58
N THR A 327 -46.04 127.94 24.05
CA THR A 327 -47.35 128.10 23.40
C THR A 327 -48.45 127.82 24.43
N GLU A 328 -49.11 128.89 24.90
CA GLU A 328 -50.25 128.88 25.85
C GLU A 328 -51.17 127.66 25.69
N GLY A 329 -51.44 126.96 26.80
CA GLY A 329 -52.30 125.77 26.87
C GLY A 329 -51.71 124.51 26.23
N THR A 330 -50.55 124.58 25.56
CA THR A 330 -49.91 123.46 24.85
C THR A 330 -48.77 122.86 25.68
N TRP A 331 -49.16 122.24 26.79
CA TRP A 331 -48.25 121.62 27.77
C TRP A 331 -47.32 120.56 27.16
N LYS A 332 -46.02 120.73 27.41
CA LYS A 332 -44.93 119.84 26.98
C LYS A 332 -44.00 119.52 28.14
N TRP A 333 -43.46 118.32 28.11
CA TRP A 333 -42.41 117.90 29.02
C TRP A 333 -41.04 118.44 28.59
N VAL A 334 -40.10 118.52 29.55
CA VAL A 334 -38.73 118.99 29.31
C VAL A 334 -37.91 118.12 28.36
N ASP A 335 -38.32 116.86 28.15
CA ASP A 335 -37.78 115.94 27.14
C ASP A 335 -38.35 116.18 25.72
N GLY A 336 -39.30 117.12 25.58
CA GLY A 336 -39.97 117.46 24.34
C GLY A 336 -41.26 116.68 24.06
N THR A 337 -41.63 115.71 24.90
CA THR A 337 -42.86 114.92 24.71
C THR A 337 -44.12 115.74 25.03
N PRO A 338 -45.23 115.55 24.29
CA PRO A 338 -46.50 116.23 24.58
C PRO A 338 -47.17 115.63 25.82
N LEU A 339 -48.02 116.42 26.50
CA LEU A 339 -48.76 115.94 27.66
C LEU A 339 -49.87 114.93 27.28
N THR A 340 -49.61 113.63 27.46
CA THR A 340 -50.59 112.55 27.19
C THR A 340 -51.43 112.15 28.40
N THR A 341 -50.83 112.13 29.59
CA THR A 341 -51.43 111.70 30.86
C THR A 341 -51.39 112.87 31.83
N LYS A 342 -52.47 113.13 32.58
CA LYS A 342 -52.59 114.34 33.42
C LYS A 342 -53.04 114.05 34.85
N TYR A 343 -52.38 114.66 35.82
CA TYR A 343 -52.70 114.54 37.25
C TYR A 343 -52.90 115.92 37.94
N TRP A 344 -53.48 116.85 37.18
CA TRP A 344 -53.96 118.14 37.68
C TRP A 344 -54.89 117.99 38.88
N ASN A 345 -54.78 118.90 39.85
CA ASN A 345 -55.76 119.04 40.92
C ASN A 345 -57.13 119.51 40.34
N SER A 346 -58.21 119.32 41.10
CA SER A 346 -59.53 119.84 40.69
C SER A 346 -59.47 121.36 40.46
N GLY A 347 -59.93 121.81 39.29
CA GLY A 347 -59.84 123.20 38.86
C GLY A 347 -58.46 123.66 38.37
N GLN A 348 -57.61 122.75 37.87
CA GLN A 348 -56.32 123.05 37.24
C GLN A 348 -56.21 122.44 35.82
N PRO A 349 -55.45 123.04 34.90
CA PRO A 349 -54.77 124.33 35.03
C PRO A 349 -55.77 125.52 34.96
N ASN A 350 -55.44 126.68 35.53
CA ASN A 350 -56.34 127.84 35.55
C ASN A 350 -55.72 129.25 35.49
N GLY A 351 -54.39 129.41 35.58
CA GLY A 351 -53.74 130.72 35.52
C GLY A 351 -53.53 131.26 34.09
N GLY A 352 -53.60 130.37 33.10
CA GLY A 352 -53.38 130.69 31.69
C GLY A 352 -52.00 131.31 31.46
N GLY A 353 -51.91 132.24 30.50
CA GLY A 353 -50.66 132.87 30.04
C GLY A 353 -49.79 133.58 31.09
N ALA A 354 -50.18 133.61 32.36
CA ALA A 354 -49.35 134.05 33.48
C ALA A 354 -48.61 132.91 34.23
N GLU A 355 -49.13 131.68 34.22
CA GLU A 355 -48.75 130.60 35.15
C GLU A 355 -48.16 129.37 34.43
N ASN A 356 -47.13 129.59 33.62
CA ASN A 356 -46.70 128.65 32.57
C ASN A 356 -45.87 127.44 33.06
N CYS A 357 -45.75 127.19 34.38
CA CYS A 357 -44.86 126.15 34.94
C CYS A 357 -45.56 125.31 36.00
N VAL A 358 -45.29 124.00 36.04
CA VAL A 358 -46.05 123.07 36.90
C VAL A 358 -45.30 122.69 38.17
N TYR A 359 -45.92 122.94 39.34
CA TYR A 359 -45.52 122.28 40.58
C TYR A 359 -46.40 121.06 40.85
N PHE A 360 -45.76 120.00 41.35
CA PHE A 360 -46.40 118.88 42.00
C PHE A 360 -46.47 119.18 43.51
N TYR A 361 -47.62 118.94 44.13
CA TYR A 361 -47.77 119.00 45.58
C TYR A 361 -48.07 117.62 46.16
N SER A 362 -47.20 117.16 47.05
CA SER A 362 -47.24 115.82 47.64
C SER A 362 -48.18 115.72 48.82
N ARG A 363 -48.90 114.60 48.89
CA ARG A 363 -50.01 114.37 49.83
C ARG A 363 -49.88 113.01 50.50
N SER A 364 -50.37 112.91 51.73
CA SER A 364 -50.43 111.67 52.52
C SER A 364 -51.71 110.86 52.30
N SER A 365 -52.69 111.40 51.58
CA SER A 365 -54.05 110.87 51.42
C SER A 365 -54.38 110.40 50.00
N ASP A 366 -53.55 110.73 49.03
CA ASP A 366 -53.69 110.36 47.60
C ASP A 366 -52.28 110.29 46.96
N THR A 367 -52.20 110.20 45.63
CA THR A 367 -50.92 110.10 44.88
C THR A 367 -50.28 111.45 44.54
N GLY A 368 -50.68 112.54 45.23
CA GLY A 368 -50.28 113.90 44.88
C GLY A 368 -51.01 114.41 43.64
N ALA A 369 -50.89 115.71 43.36
CA ALA A 369 -51.51 116.35 42.21
C ALA A 369 -50.65 117.51 41.69
N TRP A 370 -51.02 118.06 40.53
CA TRP A 370 -50.33 119.16 39.87
C TRP A 370 -51.14 120.46 39.85
N TRP A 371 -50.41 121.58 39.85
CA TRP A 371 -50.92 122.95 39.70
C TRP A 371 -50.05 123.68 38.67
N ASP A 372 -50.66 124.47 37.82
CA ASP A 372 -49.96 125.50 37.05
C ASP A 372 -49.64 126.68 37.98
N TYR A 373 -48.48 127.31 37.79
CA TYR A 373 -48.06 128.42 38.64
C TYR A 373 -47.03 129.33 37.98
N TYR A 374 -46.91 130.55 38.51
CA TYR A 374 -45.87 131.51 38.14
C TYR A 374 -44.45 130.91 38.24
N CYS A 375 -43.77 130.75 37.10
CA CYS A 375 -42.45 130.13 36.97
C CYS A 375 -41.35 130.72 37.87
N TYR A 376 -41.48 131.98 38.30
CA TYR A 376 -40.48 132.67 39.14
C TYR A 376 -40.55 132.29 40.63
N TYR A 377 -41.57 131.55 41.09
CA TYR A 377 -41.67 131.15 42.49
C TYR A 377 -40.61 130.14 42.91
N GLN A 378 -40.14 130.26 44.15
CA GLN A 378 -39.10 129.39 44.67
C GLN A 378 -39.70 128.15 45.36
N TYR A 379 -39.67 127.03 44.65
CA TYR A 379 -40.02 125.71 45.15
C TYR A 379 -38.82 124.76 45.10
N ARG A 380 -38.93 123.61 45.78
CA ARG A 380 -37.96 122.51 45.61
C ARG A 380 -38.12 121.95 44.19
N TRP A 381 -37.27 121.04 43.75
CA TRP A 381 -37.42 120.39 42.44
C TRP A 381 -36.97 118.93 42.45
N ILE A 382 -37.33 118.20 41.39
CA ILE A 382 -36.87 116.83 41.17
C ILE A 382 -36.23 116.71 39.80
N CYS A 383 -35.02 116.15 39.77
CA CYS A 383 -34.31 115.79 38.54
C CYS A 383 -34.45 114.28 38.25
N GLU A 384 -34.49 113.91 36.97
CA GLU A 384 -34.48 112.52 36.48
C GLU A 384 -33.41 112.33 35.38
N LYS A 385 -32.73 111.19 35.39
CA LYS A 385 -31.85 110.67 34.32
C LYS A 385 -31.73 109.15 34.36
#